data_AF-A0A496S5A4-F1
#
_entry.id   AF-A0A496S5A4-F1
#
_cell.length_a   1.000
_cell.length_b   1.000
_cell.length_c   1.000
_cell.angle_alpha   90.00
_cell.angle_beta   90.00
_cell.angle_gamma   90.00
#
_symmetry.space_group_name_H-M   'P 1'
#
loop_
_entity.id
_entity.type
_entity.pdbx_description
1 polymer ?
#
loop_
_entity_poly.entity_id
_entity_poly.type
_entity_poly.pdbx_seq_one_letter_code
_entity_poly.pdbx_strand_id
1 'polypeptide(L)'
;MNQYNFSNVSWDLWELVLKLVHPYIKAPKIGRNQPCPCGSGRKYKLCCLGKKKHFLDRIDFNRCFLDNGELAFQPPQIGSYSRREIKEITKHILKIERMSRKIARLSDEEIEQLSLDRLSDCELLVIAECYLESDKKDKVMELFARVAESDEVDSCIDYFEIFEELINYWRDKDIDKAIYFMQHRMRKIPCSEEDDPDMDERDLADLYIAKGDKERGIKIFEKLINRNPDNIWNYNGAALSLQEGGEYQLAEKYIREGIKLARRTKDPEDLLPQLKDMLKEVKQRQKK
;
A
#
# COMPACT_ATOMS: atom_id res chain seq x y z
N MET A 1 18.51 32.07 -17.87
CA MET A 1 17.52 31.02 -18.14
C MET A 1 18.28 29.72 -18.21
N ASN A 2 18.28 28.95 -17.13
CA ASN A 2 18.94 27.64 -17.12
C ASN A 2 17.92 26.61 -17.58
N GLN A 3 18.18 25.94 -18.70
CA GLN A 3 17.45 24.77 -19.13
C GLN A 3 17.76 23.63 -18.15
N TYR A 4 16.72 23.09 -17.51
CA TYR A 4 16.84 21.99 -16.57
C TYR A 4 16.63 20.68 -17.33
N ASN A 5 17.63 19.80 -17.28
CA ASN A 5 17.59 18.46 -17.84
C ASN A 5 17.04 17.48 -16.78
N PHE A 6 15.90 16.85 -17.07
CA PHE A 6 15.19 15.92 -16.19
C PHE A 6 15.35 14.44 -16.61
N SER A 7 16.34 14.11 -17.45
CA SER A 7 16.61 12.75 -17.91
C SER A 7 17.00 11.75 -16.82
N ASN A 8 17.09 12.20 -15.56
CA ASN A 8 17.62 11.42 -14.44
C ASN A 8 16.60 11.24 -13.30
N VAL A 9 15.31 11.53 -13.52
CA VAL A 9 14.26 11.11 -12.57
C VAL A 9 13.93 9.65 -12.89
N SER A 10 14.23 8.74 -11.97
CA SER A 10 13.94 7.31 -12.13
C SER A 10 12.45 7.11 -12.38
N TRP A 11 12.13 6.09 -13.18
CA TRP A 11 10.77 5.73 -13.59
C TRP A 11 9.85 5.54 -12.36
N ASP A 12 10.42 5.05 -11.26
CA ASP A 12 9.74 4.72 -10.00
C ASP A 12 9.29 5.96 -9.22
N LEU A 13 10.06 7.05 -9.26
CA LEU A 13 9.70 8.30 -8.57
C LEU A 13 8.43 8.94 -9.17
N TRP A 14 8.20 8.76 -10.47
CA TRP A 14 7.00 9.27 -11.14
C TRP A 14 5.77 8.37 -10.96
N GLU A 15 5.96 7.06 -10.84
CA GLU A 15 4.87 6.14 -10.46
C GLU A 15 4.41 6.43 -9.04
N LEU A 16 5.35 6.68 -8.12
CA LEU A 16 5.09 7.13 -6.76
C LEU A 16 4.31 8.45 -6.77
N VAL A 17 4.83 9.51 -7.41
CA VAL A 17 4.14 10.81 -7.51
C VAL A 17 2.74 10.69 -8.13
N LEU A 18 2.52 9.80 -9.09
CA LEU A 18 1.19 9.57 -9.66
C LEU A 18 0.26 8.81 -8.71
N LYS A 19 0.74 7.82 -7.95
CA LYS A 19 -0.01 7.16 -6.86
C LYS A 19 -0.38 8.16 -5.75
N LEU A 20 0.51 9.09 -5.43
CA LEU A 20 0.30 10.13 -4.41
C LEU A 20 -0.76 11.16 -4.80
N VAL A 21 -0.97 11.39 -6.09
CA VAL A 21 -1.98 12.32 -6.60
C VAL A 21 -3.25 11.56 -7.04
N HIS A 22 -3.17 10.24 -7.22
CA HIS A 22 -4.21 9.35 -7.78
C HIS A 22 -5.61 9.48 -7.16
N PRO A 23 -5.78 9.54 -5.81
CA PRO A 23 -7.10 9.73 -5.20
C PRO A 23 -7.76 11.08 -5.53
N TYR A 24 -6.95 12.05 -5.98
CA TYR A 24 -7.37 13.43 -6.21
C TYR A 24 -7.45 13.80 -7.70
N ILE A 25 -7.12 12.87 -8.61
CA ILE A 25 -7.27 13.05 -10.05
C ILE A 25 -8.73 12.71 -10.43
N LYS A 26 -9.60 13.72 -10.46
CA LYS A 26 -10.84 13.58 -11.23
C LYS A 26 -10.48 13.49 -12.72
N ALA A 27 -10.94 12.43 -13.38
CA ALA A 27 -10.74 12.25 -14.81
C ALA A 27 -11.11 13.56 -15.55
N PRO A 28 -10.21 14.13 -16.36
CA PRO A 28 -10.49 15.37 -17.07
C PRO A 28 -11.79 15.28 -17.85
N LYS A 29 -12.60 16.36 -17.82
CA LYS A 29 -13.65 16.56 -18.81
C LYS A 29 -12.98 16.88 -20.15
N ILE A 30 -12.49 15.85 -20.84
CA ILE A 30 -11.87 15.98 -22.16
C ILE A 30 -12.93 16.48 -23.13
N GLY A 31 -12.66 17.62 -23.77
CA GLY A 31 -13.56 18.17 -24.77
C GLY A 31 -13.75 17.18 -25.92
N ARG A 32 -15.00 16.89 -26.31
CA ARG A 32 -15.36 15.91 -27.36
C ARG A 32 -14.52 16.05 -28.66
N ASN A 33 -14.05 17.25 -28.99
CA ASN A 33 -13.30 17.54 -30.21
C ASN A 33 -11.77 17.63 -30.03
N GLN A 34 -11.22 17.49 -28.82
CA GLN A 34 -9.77 17.52 -28.58
C GLN A 34 -9.09 16.23 -29.06
N PRO A 35 -7.77 16.23 -29.34
CA PRO A 35 -7.01 15.02 -29.61
C PRO A 35 -7.18 13.99 -28.50
N CYS A 36 -7.32 12.71 -28.87
CA CYS A 36 -7.52 11.63 -27.92
C CYS A 36 -6.22 11.33 -27.16
N PRO A 37 -6.24 11.26 -25.81
CA PRO A 37 -5.04 11.05 -25.01
C PRO A 37 -4.40 9.66 -25.15
N CYS A 38 -5.04 8.73 -25.87
CA CYS A 38 -4.43 7.43 -26.18
C CYS A 38 -3.40 7.47 -27.33
N GLY A 39 -2.98 8.67 -27.76
CA GLY A 39 -1.98 8.84 -28.82
C GLY A 39 -2.45 8.52 -30.25
N SER A 40 -3.74 8.26 -30.48
CA SER A 40 -4.24 7.88 -31.82
C SER A 40 -4.28 9.02 -32.85
N GLY A 41 -4.08 10.28 -32.43
CA GLY A 41 -4.23 11.47 -33.28
C GLY A 41 -5.68 11.83 -33.66
N ARG A 42 -6.67 11.01 -33.28
CA ARG A 42 -8.10 11.25 -33.57
C ARG A 42 -8.77 12.12 -32.52
N LYS A 43 -9.88 12.80 -32.86
CA LYS A 43 -10.73 13.53 -31.88
C LYS A 43 -11.27 12.56 -30.82
N TYR A 44 -11.33 12.98 -29.55
CA TYR A 44 -11.71 12.14 -28.41
C TYR A 44 -13.08 11.46 -28.60
N LYS A 45 -14.06 12.19 -29.14
CA LYS A 45 -15.40 11.65 -29.49
C LYS A 45 -15.39 10.53 -30.53
N LEU A 46 -14.34 10.46 -31.35
CA LEU A 46 -14.17 9.47 -32.41
C LEU A 46 -13.21 8.36 -32.00
N CYS A 47 -12.73 8.36 -30.74
CA CYS A 47 -11.72 7.43 -30.28
C CYS A 47 -12.09 6.73 -28.97
N CYS A 48 -11.95 7.39 -27.82
CA CYS A 48 -12.11 6.75 -26.50
C CYS A 48 -13.38 7.19 -25.76
N LEU A 49 -14.05 8.26 -26.19
CA LEU A 49 -15.32 8.68 -25.58
C LEU A 49 -16.39 7.59 -25.76
N GLY A 50 -16.87 7.02 -24.66
CA GLY A 50 -17.92 5.99 -24.65
C GLY A 50 -17.42 4.54 -24.69
N LYS A 51 -16.11 4.28 -24.69
CA LYS A 51 -15.56 2.92 -24.54
C LYS A 51 -15.31 2.62 -23.06
N LYS A 52 -16.03 1.65 -22.49
CA LYS A 52 -15.82 1.17 -21.11
C LYS A 52 -14.53 0.34 -20.99
N LYS A 53 -13.37 0.99 -21.03
CA LYS A 53 -12.10 0.46 -20.53
C LYS A 53 -11.34 1.60 -19.87
N HIS A 54 -10.69 1.31 -18.74
CA HIS A 54 -10.00 2.28 -17.89
C HIS A 54 -9.13 3.21 -18.73
N PHE A 55 -9.32 4.51 -18.53
CA PHE A 55 -8.60 5.58 -19.20
C PHE A 55 -7.07 5.46 -19.04
N LEU A 56 -6.65 4.83 -17.94
CA LEU A 56 -5.28 4.67 -17.51
C LEU A 56 -4.48 3.67 -18.37
N ASP A 57 -5.11 2.63 -18.90
CA ASP A 57 -4.42 1.52 -19.61
C ASP A 57 -3.92 1.89 -21.01
N ARG A 58 -4.15 3.13 -21.48
CA ARG A 58 -3.78 3.55 -22.85
C ARG A 58 -3.12 4.91 -22.92
N ILE A 59 -2.65 5.49 -21.82
CA ILE A 59 -1.87 6.72 -21.89
C ILE A 59 -0.46 6.33 -22.33
N ASP A 60 -0.11 6.72 -23.55
CA ASP A 60 1.25 6.59 -24.07
C ASP A 60 2.08 7.78 -23.58
N PHE A 61 2.64 7.62 -22.38
CA PHE A 61 3.38 8.67 -21.66
C PHE A 61 4.65 9.14 -22.40
N ASN A 62 5.14 8.37 -23.38
CA ASN A 62 6.23 8.80 -24.27
C ASN A 62 5.86 9.99 -25.15
N ARG A 63 4.57 10.35 -25.24
CA ARG A 63 4.06 11.49 -26.02
C ARG A 63 3.58 12.65 -25.16
N CYS A 64 3.82 12.60 -23.85
CA CYS A 64 3.49 13.69 -22.93
C CYS A 64 4.54 14.80 -22.92
N PHE A 65 5.68 14.61 -23.60
CA PHE A 65 6.77 15.57 -23.71
C PHE A 65 7.20 15.72 -25.17
N LEU A 66 7.57 16.95 -25.54
CA LEU A 66 8.27 17.26 -26.78
C LEU A 66 9.76 16.95 -26.61
N ASP A 67 10.50 16.77 -27.70
CA ASP A 67 11.95 16.45 -27.69
C ASP A 67 12.80 17.52 -26.97
N ASN A 68 12.24 18.72 -26.74
CA ASN A 68 12.86 19.83 -26.02
C ASN A 68 12.58 19.81 -24.49
N GLY A 69 11.91 18.78 -23.97
CA GLY A 69 11.60 18.63 -22.55
C GLY A 69 10.37 19.42 -22.08
N GLU A 70 9.64 20.08 -22.97
CA GLU A 70 8.35 20.72 -22.64
C GLU A 70 7.23 19.68 -22.64
N LEU A 71 6.26 19.82 -21.73
CA LEU A 71 5.05 18.98 -21.76
C LEU A 71 4.29 19.20 -23.08
N ALA A 72 4.15 18.15 -23.89
CA ALA A 72 3.41 18.16 -25.15
C ALA A 72 1.89 18.27 -24.94
N PHE A 73 1.41 17.99 -23.72
CA PHE A 73 0.03 18.22 -23.31
C PHE A 73 -0.02 19.31 -22.24
N GLN A 74 -0.94 20.27 -22.39
CA GLN A 74 -1.42 20.96 -21.19
C GLN A 74 -1.96 19.89 -20.24
N PRO A 75 -1.49 19.81 -18.98
CA PRO A 75 -2.01 18.85 -18.04
C PRO A 75 -3.54 18.95 -18.05
N PRO A 76 -4.27 17.82 -17.94
CA PRO A 76 -5.72 17.87 -17.78
C PRO A 76 -6.04 18.96 -16.79
N GLN A 77 -6.86 19.95 -17.17
CA GLN A 77 -7.03 21.18 -16.38
C GLN A 77 -7.19 20.79 -14.91
N ILE A 78 -6.16 21.14 -14.13
CA ILE A 78 -6.06 20.90 -12.70
C ILE A 78 -7.13 21.79 -12.07
N GLY A 79 -8.35 21.26 -12.03
CA GLY A 79 -9.59 22.04 -11.92
C GLY A 79 -10.17 22.12 -10.53
N SER A 80 -9.39 21.84 -9.48
CA SER A 80 -9.88 21.92 -8.09
C SER A 80 -8.78 22.18 -7.06
N TYR A 81 -7.66 22.77 -7.46
CA TYR A 81 -6.67 23.29 -6.51
C TYR A 81 -6.58 24.80 -6.66
N SER A 82 -6.70 25.50 -5.55
CA SER A 82 -6.33 26.90 -5.45
C SER A 82 -4.87 27.10 -5.88
N ARG A 83 -4.54 28.30 -6.35
CA ARG A 83 -3.15 28.67 -6.67
C ARG A 83 -2.20 28.44 -5.48
N ARG A 84 -2.72 28.46 -4.26
CA ARG A 84 -1.96 28.18 -3.04
C ARG A 84 -1.58 26.71 -2.94
N GLU A 85 -2.53 25.80 -3.14
CA GLU A 85 -2.28 24.36 -3.08
C GLU A 85 -1.28 23.91 -4.14
N ILE A 86 -1.41 24.39 -5.38
CA ILE A 86 -0.44 24.09 -6.46
C ILE A 86 0.97 24.55 -6.07
N LYS A 87 1.09 25.74 -5.46
CA LYS A 87 2.37 26.30 -5.05
C LYS A 87 3.02 25.47 -3.94
N GLU A 88 2.24 25.02 -2.95
CA GLU A 88 2.76 24.18 -1.87
C GLU A 88 3.17 22.79 -2.36
N ILE A 89 2.35 22.15 -3.21
CA ILE A 89 2.68 20.85 -3.84
C ILE A 89 3.97 20.97 -4.66
N THR A 90 4.07 22.00 -5.50
CA THR A 90 5.26 22.22 -6.33
C THR A 90 6.51 22.45 -5.49
N LYS A 91 6.39 23.21 -4.40
CA LYS A 91 7.49 23.46 -3.47
C LYS A 91 7.95 22.17 -2.79
N HIS A 92 7.01 21.32 -2.39
CA HIS A 92 7.30 20.03 -1.78
C HIS A 92 8.01 19.08 -2.76
N ILE A 93 7.49 18.95 -3.99
CA ILE A 93 8.11 18.13 -5.06
C ILE A 93 9.55 18.60 -5.36
N LEU A 94 9.76 19.91 -5.53
CA LEU A 94 11.09 20.45 -5.81
C LEU A 94 12.07 20.26 -4.64
N LYS A 95 11.57 20.23 -3.40
CA LYS A 95 12.37 19.92 -2.20
C LYS A 95 12.82 18.46 -2.26
N ILE A 96 11.89 17.52 -2.48
CA ILE A 96 12.18 16.09 -2.62
C ILE A 96 13.17 15.84 -3.77
N GLU A 97 12.93 16.39 -4.96
CA GLU A 97 13.78 16.18 -6.15
C GLU A 97 15.21 16.72 -5.93
N ARG A 98 15.36 17.84 -5.20
CA ARG A 98 16.68 18.36 -4.85
C ARG A 98 17.39 17.44 -3.87
N MET A 99 16.67 16.90 -2.90
CA MET A 99 17.24 16.01 -1.90
C MET A 99 17.60 14.65 -2.48
N SER A 100 16.73 14.04 -3.26
CA SER A 100 17.01 12.81 -4.01
C SER A 100 18.29 12.95 -4.84
N ARG A 101 18.43 14.03 -5.62
CA ARG A 101 19.68 14.29 -6.37
C ARG A 101 20.92 14.49 -5.50
N LYS A 102 20.75 15.00 -4.28
CA LYS A 102 21.86 15.18 -3.34
C LYS A 102 22.25 13.83 -2.75
N ILE A 103 21.28 13.08 -2.23
CA ILE A 103 21.45 11.78 -1.56
C ILE A 103 22.02 10.75 -2.54
N ALA A 104 21.55 10.72 -3.79
CA ALA A 104 22.07 9.84 -4.84
C ALA A 104 23.55 10.06 -5.20
N ARG A 105 24.19 11.10 -4.68
CA ARG A 105 25.62 11.40 -4.87
C ARG A 105 26.47 11.13 -3.64
N LEU A 106 25.85 10.80 -2.51
CA LEU A 106 26.53 10.53 -1.25
C LEU A 106 26.95 9.07 -1.18
N SER A 107 28.09 8.80 -0.53
CA SER A 107 28.45 7.45 -0.11
C SER A 107 27.59 6.99 1.07
N ASP A 108 27.62 5.69 1.38
CA ASP A 108 26.96 5.15 2.56
C ASP A 108 27.40 5.83 3.85
N GLU A 109 28.70 6.05 4.01
CA GLU A 109 29.29 6.69 5.18
C GLU A 109 28.84 8.16 5.29
N GLU A 110 28.68 8.84 4.16
CA GLU A 110 28.16 10.21 4.12
C GLU A 110 26.67 10.27 4.48
N ILE A 111 25.88 9.28 4.06
CA ILE A 111 24.47 9.15 4.44
C ILE A 111 24.34 8.86 5.95
N GLU A 112 25.18 7.98 6.50
CA GLU A 112 25.19 7.65 7.93
C GLU A 112 25.57 8.82 8.83
N GLN A 113 26.32 9.80 8.30
CA GLN A 113 26.65 11.04 9.00
C GLN A 113 25.53 12.08 8.96
N LEU A 114 24.46 11.85 8.21
CA LEU A 114 23.29 12.73 8.20
C LEU A 114 22.57 12.65 9.54
N SER A 115 22.12 13.81 10.02
CA SER A 115 21.25 13.89 11.19
C SER A 115 19.82 13.49 10.79
N LEU A 116 19.56 12.18 10.80
CA LEU A 116 18.27 11.60 10.38
C LEU A 116 17.08 12.16 11.18
N ASP A 117 17.27 12.48 12.46
CA ASP A 117 16.21 13.01 13.33
C ASP A 117 15.72 14.42 12.93
N ARG A 118 16.38 15.08 11.97
CA ARG A 118 15.97 16.38 11.42
C ARG A 118 15.26 16.26 10.07
N LEU A 119 15.16 15.05 9.54
CA LEU A 119 14.56 14.78 8.25
C LEU A 119 13.07 14.50 8.40
N SER A 120 12.27 14.92 7.43
CA SER A 120 10.86 14.55 7.36
C SER A 120 10.69 13.10 6.88
N ASP A 121 9.51 12.53 7.06
CA ASP A 121 9.22 11.15 6.62
C ASP A 121 9.52 10.95 5.12
N CYS A 122 9.09 11.89 4.27
CA CYS A 122 9.41 11.87 2.83
C CYS A 122 10.92 11.87 2.55
N GLU A 123 11.73 12.56 3.36
CA GLU A 123 13.17 12.65 3.16
C GLU A 123 13.88 11.37 3.60
N LEU A 124 13.39 10.73 4.66
CA LEU A 124 13.84 9.41 5.10
C LEU A 124 13.53 8.35 4.04
N LEU A 125 12.36 8.40 3.41
CA LEU A 125 11.97 7.48 2.33
C LEU A 125 12.85 7.63 1.08
N VAL A 126 13.29 8.85 0.75
CA VAL A 126 14.27 9.05 -0.34
C VAL A 126 15.60 8.35 -0.04
N ILE A 127 16.05 8.35 1.22
CA ILE A 127 17.25 7.59 1.61
C ILE A 127 16.98 6.08 1.53
N ALA A 128 15.80 5.64 1.94
CA ALA A 128 15.40 4.23 1.90
C ALA A 128 15.40 3.69 0.46
N GLU A 129 14.93 4.48 -0.51
CA GLU A 129 14.97 4.15 -1.94
C GLU A 129 16.41 3.95 -2.43
N CYS A 130 17.35 4.82 -2.06
CA CYS A 130 18.77 4.63 -2.41
C CYS A 130 19.36 3.33 -1.83
N TYR A 131 18.91 2.90 -0.64
CA TYR A 131 19.34 1.62 -0.06
C TYR A 131 18.67 0.40 -0.70
N LEU A 132 17.45 0.53 -1.24
CA LEU A 132 16.81 -0.52 -2.03
C LEU A 132 17.59 -0.82 -3.31
N GLU A 133 18.08 0.21 -4.01
CA GLU A 133 18.91 0.04 -5.21
C GLU A 133 20.23 -0.70 -4.92
N SER A 134 20.70 -0.63 -3.67
CA SER A 134 21.96 -1.24 -3.21
C SER A 134 21.75 -2.55 -2.42
N ASP A 135 20.53 -3.11 -2.41
CA ASP A 135 20.14 -4.34 -1.71
C ASP A 135 20.44 -4.35 -0.20
N LYS A 136 20.32 -3.19 0.45
CA LYS A 136 20.61 -3.02 1.90
C LYS A 136 19.35 -3.07 2.73
N LYS A 137 18.65 -4.21 2.71
CA LYS A 137 17.33 -4.37 3.33
C LYS A 137 17.29 -3.94 4.80
N ASP A 138 18.31 -4.24 5.60
CA ASP A 138 18.35 -3.89 7.02
C ASP A 138 18.34 -2.37 7.25
N LYS A 139 19.03 -1.61 6.39
CA LYS A 139 19.02 -0.14 6.45
C LYS A 139 17.69 0.46 6.03
N VAL A 140 17.05 -0.14 5.02
CA VAL A 140 15.69 0.25 4.59
C VAL A 140 14.72 0.07 5.76
N MET A 141 14.78 -1.07 6.46
CA MET A 141 13.92 -1.34 7.60
C MET A 141 14.19 -0.40 8.79
N GLU A 142 15.44 0.04 9.01
CA GLU A 142 15.73 1.08 10.01
C GLU A 142 15.04 2.41 9.66
N LEU A 143 15.10 2.83 8.40
CA LEU A 143 14.46 4.06 7.95
C LEU A 143 12.93 3.95 7.99
N PHE A 144 12.38 2.81 7.61
CA PHE A 144 10.95 2.54 7.71
C PHE A 144 10.49 2.58 9.17
N ALA A 145 11.25 2.00 10.10
CA ALA A 145 10.94 2.07 11.53
C ALA A 145 10.89 3.52 12.02
N ARG A 146 11.85 4.36 11.60
CA ARG A 146 11.86 5.79 11.93
C ARG A 146 10.62 6.52 11.39
N VAL A 147 10.23 6.25 10.14
CA VAL A 147 9.03 6.83 9.51
C VAL A 147 7.74 6.34 10.22
N ALA A 148 7.70 5.07 10.59
CA ALA A 148 6.59 4.49 11.33
C ALA A 148 6.41 5.18 12.69
N GLU A 149 7.50 5.38 13.43
CA GLU A 149 7.53 5.96 14.79
C GLU A 149 7.44 7.50 14.84
N SER A 150 7.58 8.15 13.69
CA SER A 150 7.45 9.60 13.56
C SER A 150 6.02 10.06 13.89
N ASP A 151 5.88 11.22 14.52
CA ASP A 151 4.59 11.90 14.71
C ASP A 151 4.09 12.57 13.42
N GLU A 152 4.92 12.63 12.37
CA GLU A 152 4.53 13.16 11.07
C GLU A 152 3.48 12.25 10.39
N VAL A 153 2.49 12.90 9.78
CA VAL A 153 1.48 12.25 8.94
C VAL A 153 1.38 13.06 7.65
N ASP A 154 2.06 12.58 6.62
CA ASP A 154 1.98 13.13 5.27
C ASP A 154 0.99 12.31 4.44
N SER A 155 -0.05 12.96 3.90
CA SER A 155 -1.03 12.35 3.00
C SER A 155 -0.41 11.79 1.71
N CYS A 156 0.82 12.17 1.42
CA CYS A 156 1.63 11.70 0.32
C CYS A 156 2.51 10.50 0.70
N ILE A 157 2.28 9.83 1.82
CA ILE A 157 2.99 8.61 2.18
C ILE A 157 1.97 7.50 2.39
N ASP A 158 2.22 6.37 1.73
CA ASP A 158 1.51 5.13 2.00
C ASP A 158 2.10 4.47 3.25
N TYR A 159 1.68 4.95 4.42
CA TYR A 159 2.14 4.39 5.68
C TYR A 159 1.72 2.92 5.84
N PHE A 160 0.64 2.49 5.20
CA PHE A 160 0.14 1.12 5.29
C PHE A 160 1.20 0.15 4.75
N GLU A 161 1.72 0.44 3.56
CA GLU A 161 2.78 -0.34 2.92
C GLU A 161 4.06 -0.40 3.77
N ILE A 162 4.45 0.72 4.39
CA ILE A 162 5.62 0.78 5.28
C ILE A 162 5.44 -0.16 6.48
N PHE A 163 4.25 -0.13 7.10
CA PHE A 163 3.96 -1.03 8.21
C PHE A 163 3.91 -2.50 7.76
N GLU A 164 3.30 -2.81 6.62
CA GLU A 164 3.29 -4.17 6.06
C GLU A 164 4.71 -4.72 5.88
N GLU A 165 5.60 -3.95 5.27
CA GLU A 165 7.00 -4.36 5.08
C GLU A 165 7.71 -4.58 6.42
N LEU A 166 7.52 -3.71 7.41
CA LEU A 166 8.09 -3.87 8.75
C LEU A 166 7.55 -5.12 9.46
N ILE A 167 6.24 -5.30 9.45
CA ILE A 167 5.58 -6.44 10.11
C ILE A 167 6.08 -7.75 9.50
N ASN A 168 6.09 -7.84 8.16
CA ASN A 168 6.56 -9.03 7.45
C ASN A 168 8.06 -9.28 7.65
N TYR A 169 8.88 -8.24 7.63
CA TYR A 169 10.33 -8.36 7.86
C TYR A 169 10.65 -8.87 9.27
N TRP A 170 9.91 -8.41 10.28
CA TRP A 170 10.14 -8.79 11.68
C TRP A 170 9.41 -10.08 12.08
N ARG A 171 8.36 -10.51 11.38
CA ARG A 171 7.54 -11.68 11.72
C ARG A 171 8.37 -12.93 12.09
N ASP A 172 9.34 -13.28 11.27
CA ASP A 172 10.18 -14.47 11.47
C ASP A 172 11.45 -14.19 12.28
N LYS A 173 11.83 -12.92 12.46
CA LYS A 173 13.08 -12.50 13.12
C LYS A 173 12.89 -12.14 14.59
N ASP A 174 11.83 -11.40 14.87
CA ASP A 174 11.46 -10.84 16.16
C ASP A 174 9.96 -10.55 16.14
N ILE A 175 9.17 -11.57 16.50
CA ILE A 175 7.70 -11.48 16.47
C ILE A 175 7.17 -10.39 17.40
N ASP A 176 7.91 -10.01 18.45
CA ASP A 176 7.53 -8.93 19.35
C ASP A 176 7.62 -7.56 18.66
N LYS A 177 8.63 -7.36 17.81
CA LYS A 177 8.69 -6.16 16.95
C LYS A 177 7.59 -6.13 15.91
N ALA A 178 7.26 -7.27 15.30
CA ALA A 178 6.13 -7.33 14.35
C ALA A 178 4.82 -6.93 15.03
N ILE A 179 4.56 -7.45 16.24
CA ILE A 179 3.39 -7.06 17.06
C ILE A 179 3.44 -5.57 17.42
N TYR A 180 4.60 -5.04 17.78
CA TYR A 180 4.77 -3.62 18.08
C TYR A 180 4.37 -2.73 16.89
N PHE A 181 4.88 -3.02 15.70
CA PHE A 181 4.56 -2.27 14.49
C PHE A 181 3.10 -2.42 14.07
N MET A 182 2.52 -3.62 14.21
CA MET A 182 1.08 -3.83 13.99
C MET A 182 0.23 -2.93 14.90
N GLN A 183 0.52 -2.94 16.21
CA GLN A 183 -0.20 -2.09 17.14
C GLN A 183 0.03 -0.60 16.87
N HIS A 184 1.19 -0.23 16.33
CA HIS A 184 1.49 1.15 15.98
C HIS A 184 0.75 1.59 14.73
N ARG A 185 0.65 0.74 13.71
CA ARG A 185 -0.22 0.93 12.54
C ARG A 185 -1.65 1.24 12.96
N MET A 186 -2.24 0.41 13.82
CA MET A 186 -3.61 0.60 14.33
C MET A 186 -3.83 1.94 15.05
N ARG A 187 -2.76 2.59 15.54
CA ARG A 187 -2.82 3.93 16.15
C ARG A 187 -2.62 5.05 15.14
N LYS A 188 -1.69 4.85 14.18
CA LYS A 188 -1.27 5.87 13.22
C LYS A 188 -2.21 5.97 12.02
N ILE A 189 -2.71 4.84 11.54
CA ILE A 189 -3.57 4.74 10.36
C ILE A 189 -4.99 4.41 10.82
N PRO A 190 -5.93 5.36 10.81
CA PRO A 190 -7.32 5.05 11.10
C PRO A 190 -7.90 4.20 9.97
N CYS A 191 -8.68 3.18 10.34
CA CYS A 191 -9.43 2.36 9.38
C CYS A 191 -10.28 3.25 8.47
N SER A 192 -10.15 3.06 7.14
CA SER A 192 -11.00 3.77 6.18
C SER A 192 -12.39 3.13 6.11
N GLU A 193 -13.37 3.84 5.52
CA GLU A 193 -14.72 3.29 5.29
C GLU A 193 -14.74 2.24 4.17
N GLU A 194 -13.70 2.17 3.33
CA GLU A 194 -13.62 1.26 2.19
C GLU A 194 -12.93 -0.07 2.55
N ASP A 195 -12.18 -0.10 3.66
CA ASP A 195 -11.45 -1.27 4.12
C ASP A 195 -12.29 -2.19 5.01
N ASP A 196 -11.86 -3.44 5.11
CA ASP A 196 -12.45 -4.37 6.08
C ASP A 196 -12.13 -3.90 7.52
N PRO A 197 -13.15 -3.53 8.32
CA PRO A 197 -12.95 -2.94 9.65
C PRO A 197 -12.35 -3.90 10.67
N ASP A 198 -12.29 -5.19 10.36
CA ASP A 198 -11.71 -6.22 11.23
C ASP A 198 -10.28 -6.62 10.81
N MET A 199 -9.75 -6.10 9.69
CA MET A 199 -8.45 -6.51 9.13
C MET A 199 -7.31 -6.45 10.15
N ASP A 200 -7.00 -5.27 10.69
CA ASP A 200 -5.85 -5.11 11.59
C ASP A 200 -5.98 -5.95 12.87
N GLU A 201 -7.20 -6.10 13.42
CA GLU A 201 -7.41 -6.95 14.59
C GLU A 201 -7.23 -8.44 14.26
N ARG A 202 -7.58 -8.89 13.04
CA ARG A 202 -7.27 -10.26 12.60
C ARG A 202 -5.77 -10.48 12.44
N ASP A 203 -5.06 -9.55 11.82
CA ASP A 203 -3.62 -9.68 11.59
C ASP A 203 -2.87 -9.63 12.93
N LEU A 204 -3.32 -8.82 13.89
CA LEU A 204 -2.81 -8.85 15.26
C LEU A 204 -3.08 -10.21 15.96
N ALA A 205 -4.25 -10.81 15.75
CA ALA A 205 -4.57 -12.12 16.29
C ALA A 205 -3.67 -13.22 15.72
N ASP A 206 -3.40 -13.16 14.41
CA ASP A 206 -2.48 -14.04 13.70
C ASP A 206 -1.06 -13.95 14.29
N LEU A 207 -0.54 -12.73 14.48
CA LEU A 207 0.78 -12.52 15.09
C LEU A 207 0.87 -13.08 16.53
N TYR A 208 -0.19 -12.95 17.33
CA TYR A 208 -0.21 -13.54 18.67
C TYR A 208 -0.19 -15.07 18.64
N ILE A 209 -0.90 -15.69 17.70
CA ILE A 209 -0.86 -17.15 17.52
C ILE A 209 0.52 -17.59 17.05
N ALA A 210 1.12 -16.88 16.08
CA ALA A 210 2.47 -17.16 15.59
C ALA A 210 3.52 -17.03 16.71
N LYS A 211 3.35 -16.06 17.62
CA LYS A 211 4.17 -15.92 18.84
C LYS A 211 4.02 -17.10 19.81
N GLY A 212 2.91 -17.82 19.75
CA GLY A 212 2.54 -18.88 20.69
C GLY A 212 1.59 -18.43 21.81
N ASP A 213 1.21 -17.15 21.86
CA ASP A 213 0.15 -16.64 22.76
C ASP A 213 -1.23 -16.89 22.13
N LYS A 214 -1.55 -18.18 21.97
CA LYS A 214 -2.77 -18.66 21.32
C LYS A 214 -4.02 -18.17 22.03
N GLU A 215 -3.98 -18.10 23.36
CA GLU A 215 -5.12 -17.66 24.16
C GLU A 215 -5.55 -16.24 23.76
N ARG A 216 -4.58 -15.32 23.61
CA ARG A 216 -4.89 -13.95 23.21
C ARG A 216 -5.39 -13.86 21.78
N GLY A 217 -4.74 -14.54 20.84
CA GLY A 217 -5.19 -14.54 19.44
C GLY A 217 -6.60 -15.12 19.27
N ILE A 218 -6.91 -16.23 19.95
CA ILE A 218 -8.25 -16.83 19.94
C ILE A 218 -9.30 -15.86 20.48
N LYS A 219 -9.03 -15.20 21.61
CA LYS A 219 -9.96 -14.21 22.20
C LYS A 219 -10.25 -13.05 21.24
N ILE A 220 -9.27 -12.61 20.46
CA ILE A 220 -9.48 -11.58 19.44
C ILE A 220 -10.41 -12.10 18.34
N PHE A 221 -10.14 -13.28 17.77
CA PHE A 221 -11.03 -13.85 16.75
C PHE A 221 -12.47 -14.07 17.27
N GLU A 222 -12.64 -14.55 18.50
CA GLU A 222 -13.95 -14.67 19.13
C GLU A 222 -14.67 -13.32 19.22
N LYS A 223 -13.96 -12.26 19.63
CA LYS A 223 -14.49 -10.89 19.66
C LYS A 223 -14.91 -10.42 18.27
N LEU A 224 -14.07 -10.63 17.25
CA LEU A 224 -14.35 -10.22 15.87
C LEU A 224 -15.58 -10.93 15.29
N ILE A 225 -15.66 -12.24 15.47
CA ILE A 225 -16.79 -13.04 14.98
C ILE A 225 -18.09 -12.67 15.70
N ASN A 226 -18.03 -12.38 17.01
CA ASN A 226 -19.20 -11.90 17.74
C ASN A 226 -19.63 -10.49 17.32
N ARG A 227 -18.68 -9.61 17.00
CA ARG A 227 -18.94 -8.25 16.53
C ARG A 227 -19.55 -8.26 15.12
N ASN A 228 -18.94 -8.98 14.20
CA ASN A 228 -19.26 -9.01 12.77
C ASN A 228 -19.43 -10.46 12.28
N PRO A 229 -20.54 -11.14 12.63
CA PRO A 229 -20.76 -12.56 12.31
C PRO A 229 -21.02 -12.83 10.81
N ASP A 230 -21.26 -11.79 10.01
CA ASP A 230 -21.41 -11.90 8.55
C ASP A 230 -20.11 -11.60 7.79
N ASN A 231 -19.03 -11.23 8.48
CA ASN A 231 -17.73 -11.02 7.86
C ASN A 231 -17.00 -12.36 7.68
N ILE A 232 -16.98 -12.87 6.44
CA ILE A 232 -16.38 -14.15 6.10
C ILE A 232 -14.86 -14.18 6.35
N TRP A 233 -14.19 -13.04 6.24
CA TRP A 233 -12.75 -12.92 6.46
C TRP A 233 -12.36 -13.20 7.91
N ASN A 234 -13.25 -12.96 8.88
CA ASN A 234 -13.02 -13.34 10.29
C ASN A 234 -12.95 -14.86 10.49
N TYR A 235 -13.79 -15.62 9.79
CA TYR A 235 -13.75 -17.08 9.85
C TYR A 235 -12.55 -17.64 9.09
N ASN A 236 -12.23 -17.06 7.93
CA ASN A 236 -11.08 -17.45 7.13
C ASN A 236 -9.75 -17.20 7.86
N GLY A 237 -9.55 -15.98 8.40
CA GLY A 237 -8.36 -15.62 9.17
C GLY A 237 -8.20 -16.51 10.41
N ALA A 238 -9.28 -16.67 11.20
CA ALA A 238 -9.25 -17.55 12.37
C ALA A 238 -8.86 -18.99 11.99
N ALA A 239 -9.46 -19.53 10.92
CA ALA A 239 -9.16 -20.87 10.45
C ALA A 239 -7.69 -21.04 10.03
N LEU A 240 -7.14 -20.10 9.27
CA LEU A 240 -5.76 -20.14 8.78
C LEU A 240 -4.78 -20.06 9.95
N SER A 241 -4.89 -19.02 10.77
CA SER A 241 -3.98 -18.80 11.90
C SER A 241 -4.02 -19.94 12.91
N LEU A 242 -5.21 -20.49 13.21
CA LEU A 242 -5.33 -21.62 14.13
C LEU A 242 -4.80 -22.92 13.54
N GLN A 243 -4.95 -23.14 12.23
CA GLN A 243 -4.35 -24.29 11.55
C GLN A 243 -2.82 -24.22 11.64
N GLU A 244 -2.22 -23.06 11.39
CA GLU A 244 -0.78 -22.83 11.50
C GLU A 244 -0.29 -22.95 12.95
N GLY A 245 -1.07 -22.42 13.91
CA GLY A 245 -0.84 -22.57 15.34
C GLY A 245 -1.06 -23.98 15.89
N GLY A 246 -1.51 -24.93 15.07
CA GLY A 246 -1.74 -26.33 15.48
C GLY A 246 -3.03 -26.58 16.27
N GLU A 247 -3.94 -25.60 16.35
CA GLU A 247 -5.24 -25.70 17.01
C GLU A 247 -6.30 -26.29 16.05
N TYR A 248 -6.03 -27.51 15.56
CA TYR A 248 -6.79 -28.12 14.46
C TYR A 248 -8.28 -28.33 14.74
N GLN A 249 -8.66 -28.61 15.99
CA GLN A 249 -10.07 -28.80 16.35
C GLN A 249 -10.85 -27.48 16.26
N LEU A 250 -10.25 -26.39 16.73
CA LEU A 250 -10.86 -25.07 16.69
C LEU A 250 -10.84 -24.49 15.27
N ALA A 251 -9.76 -24.71 14.52
CA ALA A 251 -9.69 -24.38 13.10
C ALA A 251 -10.83 -25.06 12.32
N GLU A 252 -11.07 -26.36 12.52
CA GLU A 252 -12.18 -27.08 11.89
C GLU A 252 -13.55 -26.46 12.22
N LYS A 253 -13.77 -26.05 13.47
CA LYS A 253 -15.00 -25.36 13.89
C LYS A 253 -15.21 -24.09 13.05
N TYR A 254 -14.22 -23.22 12.98
CA TYR A 254 -14.35 -21.95 12.25
C TYR A 254 -14.45 -22.15 10.73
N ILE A 255 -13.75 -23.12 10.16
CA ILE A 255 -13.89 -23.48 8.74
C ILE A 255 -15.33 -23.89 8.42
N ARG A 256 -15.95 -24.71 9.27
CA ARG A 256 -17.33 -25.18 9.06
C ARG A 256 -18.34 -24.04 9.15
N GLU A 257 -18.17 -23.12 10.10
CA GLU A 257 -19.02 -21.93 10.19
C GLU A 257 -18.80 -20.98 8.99
N GLY A 258 -17.56 -20.79 8.55
CA GLY A 258 -17.25 -20.04 7.33
C GLY A 258 -17.90 -20.64 6.07
N ILE A 259 -17.81 -21.97 5.88
CA ILE A 259 -18.50 -22.67 4.76
C ILE A 259 -20.01 -22.45 4.81
N LYS A 260 -20.60 -22.49 6.01
CA LYS A 260 -22.03 -22.27 6.20
C LYS A 260 -22.42 -20.82 5.86
N LEU A 261 -21.61 -19.85 6.27
CA LEU A 261 -21.78 -18.44 5.95
C LEU A 261 -21.67 -18.20 4.43
N ALA A 262 -20.60 -18.66 3.79
CA ALA A 262 -20.38 -18.53 2.34
C ALA A 262 -21.55 -19.12 1.53
N ARG A 263 -22.06 -20.30 1.91
CA ARG A 263 -23.24 -20.89 1.26
C ARG A 263 -24.51 -20.05 1.44
N ARG A 264 -24.71 -19.46 2.62
CA ARG A 264 -25.88 -18.61 2.91
C ARG A 264 -25.82 -17.30 2.14
N THR A 265 -24.63 -16.69 2.02
CA THR A 265 -24.43 -15.40 1.36
C THR A 265 -24.21 -15.51 -0.15
N LYS A 266 -24.17 -16.73 -0.69
CA LYS A 266 -23.82 -17.03 -2.09
C LYS A 266 -22.38 -16.66 -2.45
N ASP A 267 -21.51 -16.62 -1.44
CA ASP A 267 -20.05 -16.54 -1.57
C ASP A 267 -19.55 -15.38 -2.45
N PRO A 268 -19.87 -14.12 -2.11
CA PRO A 268 -19.45 -12.96 -2.89
C PRO A 268 -17.92 -12.79 -2.95
N GLU A 269 -17.21 -13.29 -1.94
CA GLU A 269 -15.74 -13.22 -1.81
C GLU A 269 -15.02 -14.43 -2.43
N ASP A 270 -15.75 -15.40 -3.00
CA ASP A 270 -15.20 -16.64 -3.59
C ASP A 270 -14.29 -17.45 -2.64
N LEU A 271 -14.64 -17.51 -1.35
CA LEU A 271 -13.85 -18.20 -0.32
C LEU A 271 -14.28 -19.66 -0.08
N LEU A 272 -15.43 -20.08 -0.61
CA LEU A 272 -15.92 -21.44 -0.41
C LEU A 272 -14.96 -22.54 -0.91
N PRO A 273 -14.26 -22.41 -2.06
CA PRO A 273 -13.27 -23.39 -2.48
C PRO A 273 -12.12 -23.53 -1.47
N GLN A 274 -11.52 -22.41 -1.07
CA GLN A 274 -10.43 -22.36 -0.10
C GLN A 274 -10.83 -23.00 1.23
N LEU A 275 -11.98 -22.62 1.79
CA LEU A 275 -12.44 -23.16 3.07
C LEU A 275 -12.69 -24.68 2.99
N LYS A 276 -13.14 -25.20 1.85
CA LYS A 276 -13.30 -26.66 1.66
C LYS A 276 -11.96 -27.39 1.63
N ASP A 277 -10.94 -26.79 1.04
CA ASP A 277 -9.60 -27.39 0.99
C ASP A 277 -8.92 -27.35 2.35
N MET A 278 -9.00 -26.23 3.07
CA MET A 278 -8.58 -26.13 4.47
C MET A 278 -9.27 -27.20 5.34
N LEU A 279 -10.57 -27.44 5.16
CA LEU A 279 -11.29 -28.48 5.91
C LEU A 279 -10.72 -29.89 5.67
N LYS A 280 -10.28 -30.19 4.44
CA LYS A 280 -9.65 -31.49 4.13
C LYS A 280 -8.30 -31.60 4.82
N GLU A 281 -7.49 -30.55 4.76
CA GLU A 281 -6.15 -30.52 5.35
C GLU A 281 -6.20 -30.68 6.87
N VAL A 282 -7.03 -29.89 7.55
CA VAL A 282 -7.18 -29.95 9.02
C VAL A 282 -7.61 -31.35 9.46
N LYS A 283 -8.54 -31.99 8.76
CA LYS A 283 -8.96 -33.38 9.05
C LYS A 283 -7.86 -34.41 8.83
N GLN A 284 -6.94 -34.18 7.91
CA GLN A 284 -5.78 -35.06 7.72
C GLN A 284 -4.77 -34.89 8.85
N ARG A 285 -4.55 -33.64 9.29
CA ARG A 285 -3.65 -33.31 10.40
C ARG A 285 -4.12 -33.89 11.73
N GLN A 286 -5.42 -33.88 12.01
CA GLN A 286 -5.99 -34.48 13.24
C GLN A 286 -5.87 -36.02 13.31
N LYS A 287 -5.61 -36.70 12.17
CA LYS A 287 -5.49 -38.17 12.11
C LYS A 287 -4.04 -38.65 12.31
N LYS A 288 -3.07 -37.75 12.26
CA LYS A 288 -1.65 -38.03 12.46
C LYS A 288 -1.26 -37.74 13.90
#